data_AF-A0A1B6JYZ7-F1
#
_entry.id   AF-A0A1B6JYZ7-F1
#
_cell.length_a   1.000
_cell.length_b   1.000
_cell.length_c   1.000
_cell.angle_alpha   90.00
_cell.angle_beta   90.00
_cell.angle_gamma   90.00
#
_symmetry.space_group_name_H-M   'P 1'
#
loop_
_entity.id
_entity.type
_entity.pdbx_description
1 polymer ?
#
loop_
_entity_poly.entity_id
_entity_poly.type
_entity_poly.pdbx_seq_one_letter_code
_entity_poly.pdbx_strand_id
1 'polypeptide(L)'
;IAKQLGMSSHENATPIRVLHNSAGHLSGPARSLGGVVVGYLGVRVFTPRPVTKMIENVGGCSVLLGLIAMAQDVESLYAGVKALVCVVRGNRSVQQEMDRRRGYQTLAMLLRKKRSLLNSHILHLAFSLVGTVDSGRESSSIPHPVSFQDLLCDL
;
A
#
# COMPACT_ATOMS: atom_id res chain seq x y z
N ILE A 1 -6.15 25.21 5.36
CA ILE A 1 -5.20 24.68 6.38
C ILE A 1 -5.93 24.38 7.70
N ALA A 2 -6.67 25.34 8.30
CA ALA A 2 -7.44 25.14 9.54
C ALA A 2 -8.31 23.86 9.56
N LYS A 3 -9.13 23.63 8.52
CA LYS A 3 -9.99 22.43 8.43
C LYS A 3 -9.21 21.10 8.43
N GLN A 4 -8.03 21.07 7.80
CA GLN A 4 -7.16 19.89 7.78
C GLN A 4 -6.47 19.65 9.13
N LEU A 5 -6.37 20.68 9.98
CA LEU A 5 -5.86 20.61 11.35
C LEU A 5 -6.98 20.39 12.38
N GLY A 6 -8.24 20.23 11.94
CA GLY A 6 -9.39 20.06 12.83
C GLY A 6 -9.80 21.35 13.56
N MET A 7 -9.49 22.52 12.99
CA MET A 7 -9.84 23.83 13.52
C MET A 7 -10.96 24.48 12.69
N SER A 8 -11.69 25.40 13.33
CA SER A 8 -12.65 26.25 12.62
C SER A 8 -11.94 27.22 11.68
N SER A 9 -12.50 27.45 10.49
CA SER A 9 -11.98 28.43 9.54
C SER A 9 -12.11 29.89 10.01
N HIS A 10 -12.91 30.13 11.05
CA HIS A 10 -13.12 31.46 11.65
C HIS A 10 -12.28 31.69 12.92
N GLU A 11 -11.46 30.72 13.32
CA GLU A 11 -10.64 30.81 14.53
C GLU A 11 -9.37 31.63 14.27
N ASN A 12 -9.40 32.91 14.67
CA ASN A 12 -8.27 33.84 14.49
C ASN A 12 -7.34 33.93 15.72
N ALA A 13 -7.68 33.30 16.84
CA ALA A 13 -6.93 33.40 18.09
C ALA A 13 -5.77 32.40 18.21
N THR A 14 -5.80 31.31 17.44
CA THR A 14 -4.85 30.21 17.57
C THR A 14 -3.76 30.34 16.49
N PRO A 15 -2.55 30.81 16.83
CA PRO A 15 -1.49 30.98 15.84
C PRO A 15 -1.03 29.62 15.30
N ILE A 16 -1.00 29.48 13.98
CA ILE A 16 -0.49 28.28 13.30
C ILE A 16 0.93 28.57 12.82
N ARG A 17 1.92 27.82 13.31
CA ARG A 17 3.31 27.91 12.85
C ARG A 17 3.74 26.59 12.22
N VAL A 18 4.23 26.65 10.99
CA VAL A 18 4.85 25.49 10.33
C VAL A 18 6.31 25.41 10.77
N LEU A 19 6.67 24.31 11.42
CA LEU A 19 8.06 24.03 11.81
C LEU A 19 8.74 23.24 10.69
N HIS A 20 9.81 23.81 10.15
CA HIS A 20 10.67 23.13 9.21
C HIS A 20 11.44 22.00 9.93
N ASN A 21 11.54 20.84 9.29
CA ASN A 21 12.25 19.71 9.89
C ASN A 21 13.77 19.85 9.74
N SER A 22 14.48 20.08 10.85
CA SER A 22 15.95 20.03 10.88
C SER A 22 16.51 18.59 10.92
N ALA A 23 15.66 17.58 11.19
CA ALA A 23 16.03 16.17 11.18
C ALA A 23 16.07 15.57 9.75
N GLY A 24 16.10 16.42 8.72
CA GLY A 24 16.25 16.02 7.32
C GLY A 24 17.50 15.17 7.05
N HIS A 25 18.51 15.15 7.93
CA HIS A 25 19.71 14.33 7.78
C HIS A 25 19.63 12.93 8.43
N LEU A 26 18.54 12.59 9.11
CA LEU A 26 18.37 11.25 9.69
C LEU A 26 17.94 10.23 8.63
N SER A 27 18.50 9.02 8.71
CA SER A 27 18.19 7.91 7.81
C SER A 27 16.93 7.14 8.25
N GLY A 28 16.22 6.59 7.26
CA GLY A 28 15.09 5.68 7.50
C GLY A 28 13.77 6.34 7.93
N PRO A 29 12.80 5.56 8.44
CA PRO A 29 11.45 6.02 8.78
C PRO A 29 11.38 7.00 9.98
N ALA A 30 12.51 7.24 10.66
CA ALA A 30 12.61 8.25 11.71
C ALA A 30 12.68 9.69 11.18
N ARG A 31 12.88 9.88 9.87
CA ARG A 31 12.95 11.20 9.22
C ARG A 31 11.57 11.84 9.16
N SER A 32 11.14 12.63 10.15
CA SER A 32 9.88 13.38 10.03
C SER A 32 9.84 14.25 8.74
N LEU A 33 8.67 14.52 8.19
CA LEU A 33 8.52 15.44 7.06
C LEU A 33 8.45 16.90 7.53
N GLY A 34 8.15 17.12 8.81
CA GLY A 34 7.89 18.43 9.40
C GLY A 34 6.95 18.33 10.60
N GLY A 35 6.66 19.47 11.21
CA GLY A 35 5.63 19.57 12.25
C GLY A 35 4.86 20.87 12.12
N VAL A 36 3.63 20.92 12.62
CA VAL A 36 2.81 22.12 12.71
C VAL A 36 2.47 22.35 14.18
N VAL A 37 2.85 23.52 14.71
CA VAL A 37 2.44 24.00 16.02
C VAL A 37 1.11 24.71 15.86
N VAL A 38 0.14 24.33 16.68
CA VAL A 38 -1.21 24.87 16.66
C VAL A 38 -1.47 25.54 18.02
N GLY A 39 -0.99 26.77 18.22
CA GLY A 39 -1.16 27.54 19.46
C GLY A 39 -1.10 26.70 20.74
N TYR A 40 -2.16 26.74 21.55
CA TYR A 40 -2.31 25.96 22.78
C TYR A 40 -2.77 24.50 22.55
N LEU A 41 -3.18 24.14 21.34
CA LEU A 41 -3.62 22.79 20.95
C LEU A 41 -2.44 21.82 20.73
N GLY A 42 -1.20 22.31 20.80
CA GLY A 42 0.02 21.51 20.78
C GLY A 42 0.67 21.38 19.41
N VAL A 43 1.54 20.36 19.27
CA VAL A 43 2.36 20.14 18.06
C VAL A 43 1.93 18.87 17.37
N ARG A 44 1.61 18.95 16.07
CA ARG A 44 1.38 17.79 15.21
C ARG A 44 2.63 17.51 14.38
N VAL A 45 3.18 16.31 14.49
CA VAL A 45 4.37 15.90 13.74
C VAL A 45 3.95 14.99 12.59
N PHE A 46 4.49 15.23 11.40
CA PHE A 46 4.34 14.37 10.25
C PHE A 46 5.54 13.43 10.19
N THR A 47 5.33 12.15 10.47
CA THR A 47 6.39 11.13 10.39
C THR A 47 6.09 10.18 9.24
N PRO A 48 7.01 9.98 8.28
CA PRO A 48 6.82 8.99 7.24
C PRO A 48 6.80 7.61 7.87
N ARG A 49 5.87 6.79 7.43
CA ARG A 49 5.78 5.39 7.82
C ARG A 49 5.75 4.53 6.57
N PRO A 50 6.26 3.29 6.63
CA PRO A 50 6.17 2.37 5.51
C PRO A 50 4.74 2.23 4.99
N VAL A 51 4.58 2.13 3.67
CA VAL A 51 3.27 1.99 3.03
C VAL A 51 2.51 0.78 3.58
N THR A 52 3.21 -0.30 3.93
CA THR A 52 2.68 -1.52 4.56
C THR A 52 1.91 -1.27 5.85
N LYS A 53 2.24 -0.19 6.59
CA LYS A 53 1.57 0.21 7.83
C LYS A 53 0.55 1.32 7.61
N MET A 54 0.77 2.19 6.63
CA MET A 54 -0.12 3.31 6.36
C MET A 54 -1.37 2.91 5.59
N ILE A 55 -1.30 1.85 4.80
CA ILE A 55 -2.41 1.42 3.92
C ILE A 55 -3.67 1.06 4.72
N GLU A 56 -3.53 0.49 5.92
CA GLU A 56 -4.64 0.15 6.81
C GLU A 56 -5.48 1.39 7.18
N ASN A 57 -4.85 2.57 7.28
CA ASN A 57 -5.55 3.83 7.61
C ASN A 57 -6.37 4.41 6.45
N VAL A 58 -6.15 3.93 5.22
CA VAL A 58 -6.78 4.48 4.00
C VAL A 58 -7.82 3.52 3.42
N GLY A 59 -7.95 2.31 3.99
CA GLY A 59 -8.90 1.28 3.53
C GLY A 59 -8.26 -0.08 3.23
N GLY A 60 -6.98 -0.26 3.56
CA GLY A 60 -6.28 -1.54 3.45
C GLY A 60 -6.09 -1.99 2.01
N CYS A 61 -6.04 -3.31 1.80
CA CYS A 61 -5.82 -3.91 0.49
C CYS A 61 -6.92 -3.60 -0.54
N SER A 62 -8.13 -3.28 -0.08
CA SER A 62 -9.25 -2.94 -0.96
C SER A 62 -8.95 -1.72 -1.85
N VAL A 63 -8.19 -0.75 -1.34
CA VAL A 63 -7.76 0.44 -2.10
C VAL A 63 -6.83 0.03 -3.24
N LEU A 64 -5.86 -0.84 -2.97
CA LEU A 64 -4.91 -1.31 -3.98
C LEU A 64 -5.60 -2.16 -5.05
N LEU A 65 -6.55 -3.01 -4.65
CA LEU A 65 -7.41 -3.74 -5.60
C LEU A 65 -8.26 -2.79 -6.45
N GLY A 66 -8.76 -1.69 -5.87
CA GLY A 66 -9.45 -0.63 -6.59
C GLY A 66 -8.56 0.07 -7.62
N LEU A 67 -7.32 0.42 -7.25
CA LEU A 67 -6.34 1.00 -8.18
C LEU A 67 -6.03 0.05 -9.34
N ILE A 68 -5.83 -1.23 -9.04
CA ILE A 68 -5.64 -2.29 -10.05
C ILE A 68 -6.86 -2.37 -10.96
N ALA A 69 -8.08 -2.28 -10.42
CA ALA A 69 -9.30 -2.31 -11.22
C ALA A 69 -9.42 -1.09 -12.17
N MET A 70 -8.95 0.08 -11.74
CA MET A 70 -9.01 1.33 -12.49
C MET A 70 -7.88 1.50 -13.52
N ALA A 71 -6.81 0.72 -13.46
CA ALA A 71 -5.68 0.81 -14.39
C ALA A 71 -6.12 0.69 -15.86
N GLN A 72 -5.70 1.64 -16.71
CA GLN A 72 -6.06 1.69 -18.14
C GLN A 72 -4.89 1.35 -19.07
N ASP A 73 -3.69 1.28 -18.52
CA ASP A 73 -2.45 1.05 -19.24
C ASP A 73 -1.56 0.05 -18.47
N VAL A 74 -0.50 -0.40 -19.12
CA VAL A 74 0.41 -1.42 -18.58
C VAL A 74 1.18 -0.90 -17.36
N GLU A 75 1.55 0.38 -17.35
CA GLU A 75 2.38 0.99 -16.30
C GLU A 75 1.58 1.15 -15.01
N SER A 76 0.35 1.65 -15.11
CA SER A 76 -0.57 1.78 -13.98
C SER A 76 -0.98 0.43 -13.41
N LEU A 77 -1.21 -0.57 -14.27
CA LEU A 77 -1.48 -1.94 -13.82
C LEU A 77 -0.28 -2.54 -13.08
N TYR A 78 0.93 -2.41 -13.65
CA TYR A 78 2.17 -2.88 -13.02
C TYR A 78 2.42 -2.20 -11.67
N ALA A 79 2.26 -0.88 -11.58
CA ALA A 79 2.44 -0.13 -10.34
C ALA A 79 1.45 -0.58 -9.26
N GLY A 80 0.18 -0.77 -9.61
CA GLY A 80 -0.86 -1.26 -8.70
C GLY A 80 -0.55 -2.65 -8.16
N VAL A 81 -0.21 -3.59 -9.05
CA VAL A 81 0.15 -4.96 -8.66
C VAL A 81 1.42 -4.96 -7.79
N LYS A 82 2.45 -4.20 -8.16
CA LYS A 82 3.69 -4.10 -7.37
C LYS A 82 3.45 -3.54 -5.97
N ALA A 83 2.60 -2.52 -5.84
CA ALA A 83 2.22 -1.95 -4.56
C ALA A 83 1.47 -2.98 -3.69
N LEU A 84 0.53 -3.73 -4.29
CA LEU A 84 -0.18 -4.81 -3.61
C LEU A 84 0.79 -5.89 -3.11
N VAL A 85 1.72 -6.34 -3.95
CA VAL A 85 2.73 -7.34 -3.57
C VAL A 85 3.59 -6.84 -2.41
N CYS A 86 4.06 -5.60 -2.47
CA CYS A 86 4.87 -4.99 -1.40
C CYS A 86 4.12 -4.96 -0.07
N VAL A 87 2.85 -4.54 -0.10
CA VAL A 87 2.01 -4.42 1.09
C VAL A 87 1.70 -5.79 1.69
N VAL A 88 1.25 -6.74 0.86
CA VAL A 88 0.85 -8.08 1.31
C VAL A 88 2.07 -8.85 1.84
N ARG A 89 3.22 -8.85 1.16
CA ARG A 89 4.43 -9.53 1.66
C ARG A 89 5.02 -8.86 2.91
N GLY A 90 4.81 -7.56 3.08
CA GLY A 90 5.38 -6.80 4.19
C GLY A 90 4.53 -6.76 5.47
N ASN A 91 3.30 -7.30 5.46
CA ASN A 91 2.40 -7.23 6.62
C ASN A 91 1.48 -8.47 6.71
N ARG A 92 1.67 -9.29 7.74
CA ARG A 92 0.89 -10.52 8.00
C ARG A 92 -0.59 -10.26 8.26
N SER A 93 -0.94 -9.13 8.89
CA SER A 93 -2.33 -8.71 9.09
C SER A 93 -3.05 -8.56 7.74
N VAL A 94 -2.35 -7.95 6.78
CA VAL A 94 -2.87 -7.72 5.44
C VAL A 94 -2.96 -9.02 4.64
N GLN A 95 -2.02 -9.96 4.81
CA GLN A 95 -2.15 -11.32 4.23
C GLN A 95 -3.43 -12.01 4.71
N GLN A 96 -3.66 -12.02 6.02
CA GLN A 96 -4.87 -12.61 6.61
C GLN A 96 -6.15 -11.91 6.13
N GLU A 97 -6.10 -10.60 5.93
CA GLU A 97 -7.23 -9.85 5.37
C GLU A 97 -7.52 -10.29 3.92
N MET A 98 -6.48 -10.45 3.10
CA MET A 98 -6.60 -10.95 1.72
C MET A 98 -7.18 -12.37 1.67
N ASP A 99 -6.76 -13.26 2.58
CA ASP A 99 -7.33 -14.60 2.70
C ASP A 99 -8.82 -14.53 3.09
N ARG A 100 -9.13 -13.81 4.17
CA ARG A 100 -10.48 -13.72 4.74
C ARG A 100 -11.49 -13.10 3.76
N ARG A 101 -11.05 -12.12 2.96
CA ARG A 101 -11.91 -11.41 2.00
C ARG A 101 -11.87 -11.99 0.58
N ARG A 102 -11.20 -13.13 0.35
CA ARG A 102 -10.99 -13.68 -0.99
C ARG A 102 -10.36 -12.65 -1.95
N GLY A 103 -9.44 -11.86 -1.42
CA GLY A 103 -8.75 -10.79 -2.15
C GLY A 103 -7.89 -11.32 -3.29
N TYR A 104 -7.32 -12.52 -3.15
CA TYR A 104 -6.57 -13.19 -4.23
C TYR A 104 -7.47 -13.58 -5.41
N GLN A 105 -8.67 -14.11 -5.15
CA GLN A 105 -9.68 -14.39 -6.20
C GLN A 105 -10.12 -13.10 -6.91
N THR A 106 -10.30 -12.02 -6.15
CA THR A 106 -10.63 -10.70 -6.71
C THR A 106 -9.51 -10.20 -7.62
N LEU A 107 -8.25 -10.31 -7.18
CA LEU A 107 -7.09 -9.97 -8.00
C LEU A 107 -7.05 -10.79 -9.30
N ALA A 108 -7.28 -12.10 -9.23
CA ALA A 108 -7.32 -12.99 -10.40
C ALA A 108 -8.35 -12.50 -11.42
N MET A 109 -9.58 -12.23 -10.97
CA MET A 109 -10.66 -11.73 -11.80
C MET A 109 -10.31 -10.37 -12.46
N LEU A 110 -9.67 -9.46 -11.72
CA LEU A 110 -9.23 -8.18 -12.25
C LEU A 110 -8.14 -8.33 -13.32
N LEU A 111 -7.14 -9.18 -13.08
CA LEU A 111 -6.06 -9.46 -14.04
C LEU A 111 -6.62 -10.11 -15.31
N ARG A 112 -7.52 -11.08 -15.17
CA ARG A 112 -8.20 -11.73 -16.30
C ARG A 112 -8.99 -10.73 -17.16
N LYS A 113 -9.73 -9.81 -16.53
CA LYS A 113 -10.43 -8.72 -17.25
C LYS A 113 -9.48 -7.77 -17.97
N LYS A 114 -8.23 -7.67 -17.51
CA LYS A 114 -7.19 -6.79 -18.06
C LYS A 114 -6.13 -7.55 -18.86
N ARG A 115 -6.48 -8.70 -19.45
CA ARG A 115 -5.56 -9.55 -20.24
C ARG A 115 -4.73 -8.80 -21.29
N SER A 116 -5.29 -7.76 -21.92
CA SER A 116 -4.59 -6.96 -22.94
C SER A 116 -3.46 -6.09 -22.39
N LEU A 117 -3.43 -5.87 -21.08
CA LEU A 117 -2.42 -5.10 -20.38
C LEU A 117 -1.38 -5.99 -19.68
N LEU A 118 -1.59 -7.31 -19.65
CA LEU A 118 -0.68 -8.25 -19.00
C LEU A 118 0.60 -8.43 -19.80
N ASN A 119 1.72 -8.49 -19.09
CA ASN A 119 3.02 -8.86 -19.63
C ASN A 119 3.75 -9.77 -18.63
N SER A 120 4.92 -10.27 -19.03
CA SER A 120 5.74 -11.17 -18.20
C SER A 120 6.08 -10.58 -16.82
N HIS A 121 6.28 -9.26 -16.72
CA HIS A 121 6.66 -8.60 -15.48
C HIS A 121 5.49 -8.55 -14.48
N ILE A 122 4.29 -8.25 -14.96
CA ILE A 122 3.06 -8.23 -14.14
C ILE A 122 2.72 -9.65 -13.68
N LEU A 123 2.83 -10.63 -14.58
CA LEU A 123 2.62 -12.04 -14.24
C LEU A 123 3.64 -12.50 -13.21
N HIS A 124 4.92 -12.16 -13.37
CA HIS A 124 5.96 -12.50 -12.39
C HIS A 124 5.65 -11.91 -11.01
N LEU A 125 5.15 -10.66 -10.93
CA LEU A 125 4.70 -10.09 -9.67
C LEU A 125 3.54 -10.89 -9.06
N ALA A 126 2.53 -11.24 -9.85
CA ALA A 126 1.40 -12.06 -9.40
C ALA A 126 1.88 -13.44 -8.91
N PHE A 127 2.78 -14.10 -9.63
CA PHE A 127 3.38 -15.36 -9.20
C PHE A 127 4.16 -15.20 -7.89
N SER A 128 4.98 -14.15 -7.75
CA SER A 128 5.75 -13.89 -6.52
C SER A 128 4.90 -13.56 -5.29
N LEU A 129 3.61 -13.28 -5.48
CA LEU A 129 2.67 -12.97 -4.41
C LEU A 129 2.19 -14.24 -3.69
N VAL A 130 1.94 -15.30 -4.45
CA VAL A 130 1.35 -16.57 -3.96
C VAL A 130 2.32 -17.75 -4.04
N GLY A 131 3.38 -17.64 -4.83
CA GLY A 131 4.46 -18.61 -4.96
C GLY A 131 5.80 -18.07 -4.49
N THR A 132 6.73 -18.99 -4.21
CA THR A 132 8.13 -18.71 -3.86
C THR A 132 8.96 -18.39 -5.10
N VAL A 133 8.65 -17.30 -5.80
CA VAL A 133 9.58 -16.76 -6.81
C VAL A 133 10.57 -15.82 -6.10
N ASP A 134 11.29 -16.35 -5.10
CA ASP A 134 12.51 -15.72 -4.61
C ASP A 134 13.65 -16.32 -5.44
N SER A 135 14.25 -15.50 -6.30
CA SER A 135 15.28 -15.88 -7.30
C SER A 135 16.58 -16.48 -6.75
N GLY A 136 16.61 -16.97 -5.51
CA GLY A 136 17.80 -17.54 -4.86
C GLY A 136 17.56 -18.69 -3.89
N ARG A 137 16.35 -19.24 -3.76
CA ARG A 137 16.09 -20.44 -2.94
C ARG A 137 15.27 -21.45 -3.71
N GLU A 138 15.90 -22.55 -4.09
CA GLU A 138 15.31 -23.76 -4.65
C GLU A 138 14.44 -24.48 -3.60
N SER A 139 13.36 -23.84 -3.15
CA SER A 139 12.32 -24.51 -2.36
C SER A 139 11.02 -24.48 -3.15
N SER A 140 10.69 -25.63 -3.73
CA SER A 140 9.47 -25.96 -4.46
C SER A 140 8.26 -26.20 -3.54
N SER A 141 8.27 -25.60 -2.34
CA SER A 141 7.12 -25.66 -1.43
C SER A 141 6.21 -24.46 -1.68
N ILE A 142 4.95 -24.71 -2.05
CA ILE A 142 3.93 -23.67 -2.20
C ILE A 142 3.49 -23.27 -0.78
N PRO A 143 3.83 -22.05 -0.29
CA PRO A 143 3.56 -21.68 1.10
C PRO A 143 2.06 -21.50 1.36
N HIS A 144 1.30 -21.14 0.31
CA HIS A 144 -0.13 -20.84 0.40
C HIS A 144 -0.90 -21.49 -0.76
N PRO A 145 -1.29 -22.78 -0.63
CA PRO A 145 -1.92 -23.53 -1.71
C PRO A 145 -3.29 -22.96 -2.12
N VAL A 146 -4.07 -22.44 -1.16
CA VAL A 146 -5.38 -21.84 -1.44
C VAL A 146 -5.24 -20.55 -2.24
N SER A 147 -4.34 -19.65 -1.86
CA SER A 147 -4.13 -18.40 -2.62
C SER A 147 -3.50 -18.67 -3.98
N PHE A 148 -2.63 -19.68 -4.09
CA PHE A 148 -2.08 -20.12 -5.37
C PHE A 148 -3.19 -20.57 -6.32
N GLN A 149 -4.09 -21.43 -5.84
CA GLN A 149 -5.24 -21.89 -6.62
C GLN A 149 -6.15 -20.72 -7.02
N ASP A 150 -6.51 -19.89 -6.04
CA ASP A 150 -7.39 -18.74 -6.22
C ASP A 150 -6.85 -17.70 -7.21
N LEU A 151 -5.54 -17.52 -7.27
CA LEU A 151 -4.92 -16.54 -8.16
C LEU A 151 -4.56 -17.13 -9.53
N LEU A 152 -4.03 -18.34 -9.58
CA LEU A 152 -3.33 -18.85 -10.78
C LEU A 152 -4.09 -19.95 -11.52
N CYS A 153 -5.02 -20.66 -10.89
CA CYS A 153 -5.81 -21.67 -11.60
C CYS A 153 -6.92 -21.06 -12.47
N ASP A 154 -7.27 -19.78 -12.25
CA ASP A 154 -8.36 -19.07 -12.95
C ASP A 154 -7.89 -17.90 -13.86
N LEU A 155 -6.56 -17.70 -13.98
CA LEU A 155 -5.95 -16.56 -14.68
C LEU A 155 -5.82 -16.79 -16.19
#